data_AF-A0A1T4XMH4-F1
#
_entry.id   AF-A0A1T4XMH4-F1
#
_cell.length_a   1.000
_cell.length_b   1.000
_cell.length_c   1.000
_cell.angle_alpha   90.00
_cell.angle_beta   90.00
_cell.angle_gamma   90.00
#
_symmetry.space_group_name_H-M   'P 1'
#
loop_
_entity.id
_entity.type
_entity.pdbx_description
1 polymer ?
#
loop_
_entity_poly.entity_id
_entity_poly.type
_entity_poly.pdbx_seq_one_letter_code
_entity_poly.pdbx_strand_id
1 'polypeptide(L)'
;MKRGLEGIEIGYFETGQIFEKAAYFNYFGDPDKETRRYAIAVFAVNLGNWYSGSLFPFLDATSDLEEFIKEFLEHHKQIEKDFPVLYEYIISFLISIEEENGGKYAFSTFDIDKQLLKRLKEEILVPQREYLHKHTPIKNFLNEIRVAPFFI
;
A
#
# COMPACT_ATOMS: atom_id res chain seq x y z
N MET A 1 -10.77 -16.46 6.59
CA MET A 1 -10.01 -15.79 7.66
C MET A 1 -8.79 -15.17 6.99
N LYS A 2 -8.64 -13.85 7.06
CA LYS A 2 -7.58 -13.06 6.41
C LYS A 2 -6.25 -13.22 7.17
N ARG A 3 -5.69 -14.44 7.23
CA ARG A 3 -4.56 -14.79 8.13
C ARG A 3 -3.37 -13.82 8.05
N GLY A 4 -3.06 -13.32 6.86
CA GLY A 4 -1.95 -12.36 6.68
C GLY A 4 -2.17 -10.97 7.29
N LEU A 5 -3.37 -10.63 7.78
CA LEU A 5 -3.63 -9.37 8.48
C LEU A 5 -3.53 -9.50 10.01
N GLU A 6 -3.27 -10.69 10.55
CA GLU A 6 -3.15 -10.87 12.00
C GLU A 6 -1.96 -10.07 12.55
N GLY A 7 -2.14 -9.44 13.72
CA GLY A 7 -1.12 -8.64 14.41
C GLY A 7 -1.11 -7.16 14.02
N ILE A 8 -1.72 -6.77 12.89
CA ILE A 8 -1.79 -5.38 12.46
C ILE A 8 -2.62 -4.52 13.43
N GLU A 9 -3.55 -5.12 14.14
CA GLU A 9 -4.36 -4.46 15.17
C GLU A 9 -3.56 -4.06 16.42
N ILE A 10 -2.37 -4.63 16.62
CA ILE A 10 -1.52 -4.42 17.79
C ILE A 10 -0.40 -3.41 17.47
N GLY A 11 0.41 -3.71 16.45
CA GLY A 11 1.59 -2.91 16.11
C GLY A 11 1.55 -2.36 14.69
N TYR A 12 0.37 -2.33 14.06
CA TYR A 12 0.16 -1.72 12.74
C TYR A 12 1.17 -2.27 11.72
N PHE A 13 1.86 -1.39 11.00
CA PHE A 13 2.83 -1.74 9.96
C PHE A 13 4.22 -2.14 10.50
N GLU A 14 4.39 -2.18 11.82
CA GLU A 14 5.67 -2.53 12.48
C GLU A 14 5.75 -4.03 12.81
N THR A 15 4.67 -4.76 12.58
CA THR A 15 4.56 -6.19 12.93
C THR A 15 4.93 -7.14 11.80
N GLY A 16 5.28 -6.60 10.61
CA GLY A 16 5.88 -7.36 9.53
C GLY A 16 4.96 -8.45 8.98
N GLN A 17 3.69 -8.11 8.72
CA GLN A 17 2.71 -9.02 8.12
C GLN A 17 3.27 -9.77 6.91
N ILE A 18 3.04 -11.09 6.91
CA ILE A 18 3.40 -12.00 5.81
C ILE A 18 2.12 -12.52 5.19
N PHE A 19 2.03 -12.43 3.87
CA PHE A 19 0.90 -12.91 3.08
C PHE A 19 1.28 -14.18 2.31
N GLU A 20 0.27 -14.97 1.92
CA GLU A 20 0.49 -16.10 1.03
C GLU A 20 1.01 -15.60 -0.33
N LYS A 21 1.87 -16.38 -0.99
CA LYS A 21 2.39 -15.99 -2.30
C LYS A 21 1.26 -16.11 -3.34
N ALA A 22 0.67 -14.98 -3.69
CA ALA A 22 -0.42 -14.88 -4.67
C ALA A 22 -0.34 -13.56 -5.44
N ALA A 23 -0.88 -13.56 -6.66
CA ALA A 23 -0.97 -12.37 -7.52
C ALA A 23 -2.13 -11.47 -7.08
N TYR A 24 -2.03 -10.86 -5.89
CA TYR A 24 -3.11 -10.04 -5.32
C TYR A 24 -3.47 -8.84 -6.21
N PHE A 25 -2.51 -8.30 -6.95
CA PHE A 25 -2.70 -7.21 -7.91
C PHE A 25 -3.82 -7.49 -8.93
N ASN A 26 -4.01 -8.74 -9.36
CA ASN A 26 -5.07 -9.14 -10.32
C ASN A 26 -6.49 -8.89 -9.81
N TYR A 27 -6.67 -8.61 -8.52
CA TYR A 27 -7.97 -8.46 -7.89
C TYR A 27 -8.34 -7.00 -7.60
N PHE A 28 -7.54 -6.02 -8.05
CA PHE A 28 -7.84 -4.59 -7.81
C PHE A 28 -9.09 -4.13 -8.56
N GLY A 29 -9.38 -4.74 -9.71
CA GLY A 29 -10.59 -4.53 -10.51
C GLY A 29 -11.68 -5.58 -10.31
N ASP A 30 -11.55 -6.50 -9.34
CA ASP A 30 -12.50 -7.60 -9.15
C ASP A 30 -13.94 -7.07 -8.93
N PRO A 31 -15.01 -7.68 -9.48
CA PRO A 31 -16.38 -7.23 -9.22
C PRO A 31 -16.79 -7.33 -7.74
N ASP A 32 -16.26 -8.28 -6.98
CA ASP A 32 -16.53 -8.43 -5.56
C ASP A 32 -15.75 -7.42 -4.70
N LYS A 33 -16.50 -6.63 -3.93
CA LYS A 33 -15.92 -5.56 -3.10
C LYS A 33 -15.02 -6.12 -1.99
N GLU A 34 -15.30 -7.31 -1.46
CA GLU A 34 -14.47 -7.89 -0.40
C GLU A 34 -13.14 -8.42 -0.92
N THR A 35 -13.15 -9.05 -2.10
CA THR A 35 -11.96 -9.47 -2.83
C THR A 35 -11.06 -8.27 -3.13
N ARG A 36 -11.61 -7.18 -3.71
CA ARG A 36 -10.85 -5.93 -3.92
C ARG A 36 -10.25 -5.41 -2.62
N ARG A 37 -11.08 -5.24 -1.58
CA ARG A 37 -10.66 -4.72 -0.27
C ARG A 37 -9.47 -5.50 0.28
N TYR A 38 -9.53 -6.83 0.21
CA TYR A 38 -8.46 -7.65 0.75
C TYR A 38 -7.17 -7.51 -0.05
N ALA A 39 -7.24 -7.56 -1.39
CA ALA A 39 -6.07 -7.38 -2.25
C ALA A 39 -5.42 -6.00 -2.08
N ILE A 40 -6.22 -4.94 -2.02
CA ILE A 40 -5.74 -3.57 -1.81
C ILE A 40 -5.14 -3.42 -0.39
N ALA A 41 -5.74 -4.06 0.62
CA ALA A 41 -5.18 -4.09 1.96
C ALA A 41 -3.81 -4.80 2.00
N VAL A 42 -3.64 -5.92 1.30
CA VAL A 42 -2.32 -6.59 1.17
C VAL A 42 -1.28 -5.60 0.63
N PHE A 43 -1.62 -4.87 -0.42
CA PHE A 43 -0.72 -3.87 -1.00
C PHE A 43 -0.39 -2.74 -0.02
N ALA A 44 -1.40 -2.15 0.63
CA ALA A 44 -1.22 -1.10 1.63
C ALA A 44 -0.32 -1.55 2.80
N VAL A 45 -0.51 -2.78 3.27
CA VAL A 45 0.29 -3.34 4.37
C VAL A 45 1.72 -3.65 3.92
N ASN A 46 1.92 -4.21 2.73
CA ASN A 46 3.27 -4.42 2.19
C ASN A 46 4.03 -3.09 2.02
N LEU A 47 3.36 -2.03 1.56
CA LEU A 47 3.94 -0.68 1.49
C LEU A 47 4.25 -0.13 2.87
N GLY A 48 3.33 -0.28 3.83
CA GLY A 48 3.55 0.18 5.21
C GLY A 48 4.71 -0.55 5.90
N ASN A 49 4.81 -1.86 5.71
CA ASN A 49 5.92 -2.66 6.24
C ASN A 49 7.26 -2.25 5.63
N TRP A 50 7.27 -1.93 4.33
CA TRP A 50 8.46 -1.43 3.64
C TRP A 50 8.85 -0.05 4.18
N TYR A 51 7.89 0.86 4.27
CA TYR A 51 8.09 2.20 4.82
C TYR A 51 8.62 2.16 6.27
N SER A 52 8.08 1.29 7.12
CA SER A 52 8.54 1.15 8.51
C SER A 52 9.90 0.44 8.63
N GLY A 53 10.41 -0.13 7.54
CA GLY A 53 11.61 -0.98 7.54
C GLY A 53 11.43 -2.32 8.27
N SER A 54 10.19 -2.70 8.59
CA SER A 54 9.88 -3.92 9.35
C SER A 54 9.88 -5.17 8.48
N LEU A 55 9.58 -5.02 7.19
CA LEU A 55 9.74 -6.06 6.18
C LEU A 55 9.97 -5.43 4.81
N PHE A 56 10.71 -6.11 3.93
CA PHE A 56 11.01 -5.63 2.58
C PHE A 56 10.40 -6.54 1.50
N PRO A 57 9.06 -6.58 1.37
CA PRO A 57 8.35 -7.56 0.54
C PRO A 57 8.68 -7.47 -0.97
N PHE A 58 9.28 -6.37 -1.41
CA PHE A 58 9.55 -6.09 -2.82
C PHE A 58 11.02 -6.16 -3.22
N LEU A 59 11.96 -6.45 -2.30
CA LEU A 59 13.40 -6.51 -2.64
C LEU A 59 13.72 -7.63 -3.64
N ASP A 60 13.17 -8.82 -3.44
CA ASP A 60 13.38 -9.98 -4.32
C ASP A 60 12.23 -10.22 -5.31
N ALA A 61 11.24 -9.31 -5.32
CA ALA A 61 9.99 -9.42 -6.07
C ALA A 61 9.66 -8.10 -6.77
N THR A 62 10.66 -7.49 -7.41
CA THR A 62 10.51 -6.22 -8.16
C THR A 62 9.42 -6.30 -9.22
N SER A 63 9.26 -7.47 -9.87
CA SER A 63 8.15 -7.73 -10.79
C SER A 63 6.78 -7.58 -10.11
N ASP A 64 6.63 -8.03 -8.87
CA ASP A 64 5.35 -7.96 -8.16
C ASP A 64 5.02 -6.50 -7.81
N LEU A 65 6.02 -5.70 -7.42
CA LEU A 65 5.87 -4.26 -7.20
C LEU A 65 5.40 -3.56 -8.48
N GLU A 66 6.00 -3.87 -9.63
CA GLU A 66 5.56 -3.30 -10.91
C GLU A 66 4.10 -3.62 -11.21
N GLU A 67 3.68 -4.88 -11.04
CA GLU A 67 2.30 -5.29 -11.28
C GLU A 67 1.33 -4.62 -10.31
N PHE A 68 1.67 -4.50 -9.02
CA PHE A 68 0.87 -3.72 -8.07
C PHE A 68 0.73 -2.26 -8.48
N ILE A 69 1.81 -1.62 -8.93
CA ILE A 69 1.76 -0.21 -9.35
C ILE A 69 0.95 -0.04 -10.64
N LYS A 70 1.07 -0.95 -11.61
CA LYS A 70 0.26 -0.94 -12.84
C LYS A 70 -1.23 -1.05 -12.50
N GLU A 71 -1.61 -2.08 -11.73
CA GLU A 71 -3.01 -2.30 -11.36
C GLU A 71 -3.56 -1.18 -10.47
N PHE A 72 -2.73 -0.61 -9.58
CA PHE A 72 -3.11 0.57 -8.82
C PHE A 72 -3.40 1.77 -9.73
N LEU A 73 -2.54 2.06 -10.70
CA LEU A 73 -2.74 3.16 -11.65
C LEU A 73 -3.99 3.00 -12.50
N GLU A 74 -4.37 1.79 -12.89
CA GLU A 74 -5.59 1.58 -13.68
C GLU A 74 -6.87 1.71 -12.83
N HIS A 75 -6.79 1.43 -11.52
CA HIS A 75 -7.96 1.38 -10.64
C HIS A 75 -8.04 2.48 -9.57
N HIS A 76 -7.06 3.39 -9.50
CA HIS A 76 -6.89 4.33 -8.38
C HIS A 76 -8.15 5.14 -8.04
N LYS A 77 -8.91 5.63 -9.05
CA LYS A 77 -10.14 6.40 -8.82
C LYS A 77 -11.27 5.58 -8.20
N GLN A 78 -11.37 4.31 -8.60
CA GLN A 78 -12.35 3.39 -8.02
C GLN A 78 -11.95 3.02 -6.60
N ILE A 79 -10.66 2.82 -6.35
CA ILE A 79 -10.11 2.55 -5.02
C ILE A 79 -10.38 3.72 -4.07
N GLU A 80 -10.06 4.96 -4.49
CA GLU A 80 -10.32 6.19 -3.72
C GLU A 80 -11.81 6.31 -3.32
N LYS A 81 -12.71 6.00 -4.27
CA LYS A 81 -14.15 6.04 -4.01
C LYS A 81 -14.63 4.94 -3.06
N ASP A 82 -14.14 3.71 -3.24
CA ASP A 82 -14.66 2.55 -2.52
C ASP A 82 -14.04 2.36 -1.14
N PHE A 83 -12.78 2.77 -0.99
CA PHE A 83 -11.87 2.55 0.14
C PHE A 83 -10.98 3.79 0.37
N PRO A 84 -11.57 4.94 0.73
CA PRO A 84 -10.84 6.21 0.83
C PRO A 84 -9.72 6.18 1.87
N VAL A 85 -9.85 5.39 2.95
CA VAL A 85 -8.81 5.31 3.99
C VAL A 85 -7.63 4.47 3.52
N LEU A 86 -7.86 3.30 2.92
CA LEU A 86 -6.84 2.49 2.28
C LEU A 86 -6.10 3.30 1.21
N TYR A 87 -6.84 4.04 0.40
CA TYR A 87 -6.27 4.92 -0.62
C TYR A 87 -5.33 5.94 0.00
N GLU A 88 -5.77 6.66 1.03
CA GLU A 88 -4.93 7.64 1.73
C GLU A 88 -3.61 7.02 2.22
N TYR A 89 -3.67 5.87 2.87
CA TYR A 89 -2.48 5.18 3.37
C TYR A 89 -1.53 4.75 2.26
N ILE A 90 -2.05 4.17 1.16
CA ILE A 90 -1.24 3.78 0.00
C ILE A 90 -0.49 4.99 -0.55
N ILE A 91 -1.19 6.10 -0.78
CA ILE A 91 -0.60 7.33 -1.33
C ILE A 91 0.48 7.86 -0.40
N SER A 92 0.20 7.96 0.90
CA SER A 92 1.15 8.45 1.88
C SER A 92 2.42 7.59 1.91
N PHE A 93 2.30 6.26 1.92
CA PHE A 93 3.48 5.38 1.88
C PHE A 93 4.27 5.51 0.58
N LEU A 94 3.59 5.55 -0.57
CA LEU A 94 4.28 5.68 -1.86
C LEU A 94 5.06 7.01 -1.94
N ILE A 95 4.49 8.11 -1.44
CA ILE A 95 5.19 9.41 -1.42
C ILE A 95 6.36 9.35 -0.43
N SER A 96 6.17 8.84 0.78
CA SER A 96 7.24 8.77 1.79
C SER A 96 8.43 7.92 1.32
N ILE A 97 8.15 6.75 0.72
CA ILE A 97 9.19 5.90 0.13
C ILE A 97 9.91 6.64 -1.01
N GLU A 98 9.19 7.39 -1.84
CA GLU A 98 9.81 8.18 -2.93
C GLU A 98 10.73 9.30 -2.40
N GLU A 99 10.32 10.01 -1.35
CA GLU A 99 11.12 11.10 -0.77
C GLU A 99 12.37 10.58 -0.06
N GLU A 100 12.26 9.45 0.66
CA GLU A 100 13.42 8.79 1.28
C GLU A 100 14.45 8.35 0.25
N ASN A 101 14.01 7.94 -0.95
CA ASN A 101 14.87 7.59 -2.08
C ASN A 101 15.65 8.75 -2.69
N GLY A 102 15.20 9.98 -2.48
CA GLY A 102 15.99 11.17 -2.80
C GLY A 102 17.19 11.37 -1.86
N GLY A 103 17.25 10.64 -0.75
CA GLY A 103 18.29 10.70 0.27
C GLY A 103 19.59 9.99 -0.13
N LYS A 104 20.72 10.47 0.42
CA LYS A 104 22.09 10.04 0.08
C LYS A 104 22.44 8.58 0.48
N TYR A 105 21.54 7.86 1.15
CA TYR A 105 21.77 6.53 1.74
C TYR A 105 20.53 5.60 1.68
N ALA A 106 19.62 5.78 0.72
CA ALA A 106 18.35 5.07 0.70
C ALA A 106 18.51 3.58 0.36
N PHE A 107 18.14 2.71 1.29
CA PHE A 107 17.98 1.26 1.09
C PHE A 107 16.63 0.89 0.43
N SER A 108 15.76 1.87 0.15
CA SER A 108 14.33 1.67 -0.16
C SER A 108 13.91 2.11 -1.56
N THR A 109 14.72 1.90 -2.62
CA THR A 109 14.38 2.36 -3.97
C THR A 109 13.22 1.62 -4.61
N PHE A 110 12.27 2.34 -5.22
CA PHE A 110 11.39 1.79 -6.24
C PHE A 110 12.24 1.33 -7.43
N ASP A 111 12.70 0.07 -7.39
CA ASP A 111 13.39 -0.55 -8.50
C ASP A 111 12.35 -1.10 -9.50
N ILE A 112 11.72 -0.18 -10.23
CA ILE A 112 10.71 -0.43 -11.25
C ILE A 112 11.07 0.30 -12.55
N ASP A 113 10.42 -0.09 -13.65
CA ASP A 113 10.56 0.58 -14.94
C ASP A 113 10.42 2.11 -14.83
N LYS A 114 11.30 2.82 -15.53
CA LYS A 114 11.38 4.29 -15.47
C LYS A 114 10.14 4.97 -16.01
N GLN A 115 9.49 4.40 -17.02
CA GLN A 115 8.25 4.96 -17.57
C GLN A 115 7.09 4.73 -16.59
N LEU A 116 7.05 3.56 -15.95
CA LEU A 116 6.07 3.27 -14.90
C LEU A 116 6.25 4.22 -13.70
N LEU A 117 7.47 4.41 -13.22
CA LEU A 117 7.76 5.36 -12.14
C LEU A 117 7.36 6.80 -12.53
N LYS A 118 7.65 7.20 -13.78
CA LYS A 118 7.25 8.52 -14.29
C LYS A 118 5.73 8.69 -14.27
N ARG A 119 4.98 7.70 -14.77
CA ARG A 119 3.51 7.69 -14.73
C ARG A 119 3.00 7.78 -13.30
N LEU A 120 3.53 6.95 -12.40
CA LEU A 120 3.17 6.99 -10.97
C LEU A 120 3.36 8.39 -10.38
N LYS A 121 4.48 9.04 -10.67
CA LYS A 121 4.75 10.41 -10.20
C LYS A 121 3.75 11.42 -10.74
N GLU A 122 3.51 11.41 -12.05
CA GLU A 122 2.69 12.42 -12.74
C GLU A 122 1.19 12.25 -12.44
N GLU A 123 0.70 11.01 -12.38
CA GLU A 123 -0.73 10.71 -12.21
C GLU A 123 -1.15 10.72 -10.74
N ILE A 124 -0.25 10.36 -9.83
CA ILE A 124 -0.57 10.09 -8.42
C ILE A 124 0.27 10.93 -7.46
N LEU A 125 1.59 10.73 -7.41
CA LEU A 125 2.40 11.26 -6.30
C LEU A 125 2.46 12.78 -6.28
N VAL A 126 2.64 13.42 -7.44
CA VAL A 126 2.69 14.89 -7.55
C VAL A 126 1.32 15.52 -7.29
N PRO A 127 0.23 15.08 -7.95
CA PRO A 127 -1.10 15.64 -7.70
C PRO A 127 -1.60 15.47 -6.26
N GLN A 128 -1.18 14.39 -5.59
CA GLN A 128 -1.69 14.02 -4.27
C GLN A 128 -0.72 14.28 -3.12
N ARG A 129 0.28 15.15 -3.31
CA ARG A 129 1.23 15.50 -2.24
C ARG A 129 0.58 15.95 -0.93
N GLU A 130 -0.61 16.55 -1.01
CA GLU A 130 -1.38 16.97 0.18
C GLU A 130 -1.73 15.81 1.13
N TYR A 131 -1.75 14.56 0.65
CA TYR A 131 -2.04 13.38 1.46
C TYR A 131 -0.98 13.14 2.55
N LEU A 132 0.25 13.64 2.39
CA LEU A 132 1.27 13.63 3.46
C LEU A 132 0.83 14.35 4.73
N HIS A 133 -0.08 15.32 4.60
CA HIS A 133 -0.63 16.10 5.72
C HIS A 133 -1.96 15.53 6.21
N LYS A 134 -2.51 14.51 5.53
CA LYS A 134 -3.66 13.78 6.04
C LYS A 134 -3.17 12.78 7.08
N HIS A 135 -3.87 12.79 8.20
CA HIS A 135 -3.58 11.95 9.35
C HIS A 135 -4.84 11.22 9.77
N THR A 136 -5.44 10.47 8.84
CA THR A 136 -6.55 9.59 9.18
C THR A 136 -6.09 8.62 10.27
N PRO A 137 -6.78 8.55 11.42
CA PRO A 137 -6.38 7.67 12.50
C PRO A 137 -6.38 6.20 12.08
N ILE A 138 -5.38 5.44 12.56
CA ILE A 138 -5.19 4.02 12.23
C ILE A 138 -6.42 3.15 12.49
N LYS A 139 -7.23 3.47 13.51
CA LYS A 139 -8.51 2.77 13.75
C LYS A 139 -9.46 2.80 12.54
N ASN A 140 -9.44 3.87 11.74
CA ASN A 140 -10.28 3.99 10.55
C ASN A 140 -9.76 3.06 9.44
N PHE A 141 -8.43 2.94 9.31
CA PHE A 141 -7.81 1.98 8.40
C PHE A 141 -8.17 0.55 8.79
N LEU A 142 -8.02 0.18 10.07
CA LEU A 142 -8.39 -1.13 10.60
C LEU A 142 -9.88 -1.45 10.34
N ASN A 143 -10.76 -0.50 10.62
CA ASN A 143 -12.19 -0.64 10.33
C ASN A 143 -12.45 -0.87 8.83
N GLU A 144 -11.79 -0.13 7.94
CA GLU A 144 -11.98 -0.27 6.50
C GLU A 144 -11.51 -1.62 5.99
N ILE A 145 -10.43 -2.19 6.53
CA ILE A 145 -9.96 -3.54 6.18
C ILE A 145 -10.70 -4.67 6.90
N ARG A 146 -11.69 -4.33 7.75
CA ARG A 146 -12.46 -5.25 8.61
C ARG A 146 -11.60 -6.01 9.62
N VAL A 147 -10.65 -5.31 10.21
CA VAL A 147 -9.87 -5.77 11.35
C VAL A 147 -10.34 -4.99 12.58
N ALA A 148 -10.70 -5.70 13.64
CA ALA A 148 -11.08 -5.05 14.89
C ALA A 148 -9.83 -4.46 15.55
N PRO A 149 -9.83 -3.18 15.97
CA PRO A 149 -8.70 -2.61 16.68
C PRO A 149 -8.51 -3.29 18.03
N PHE A 150 -7.26 -3.49 18.44
CA PHE A 150 -6.94 -4.06 19.75
C PHE A 150 -7.19 -3.06 20.89
N PHE A 151 -6.90 -1.78 20.65
CA PHE A 151 -7.12 -0.69 21.59
C PHE A 151 -8.34 0.14 21.16
N ILE A 152 -9.26 0.41 22.11
CA ILE A 152 -10.52 1.16 21.92
C ILE A 152 -10.30 2.66 22.06
#